data_AF-A0A1U7HXX9-F1
#
_entry.id   AF-A0A1U7HXX9-F1
#
_cell.length_a   1.000
_cell.length_b   1.000
_cell.length_c   1.000
_cell.angle_alpha   90.00
_cell.angle_beta   90.00
_cell.angle_gamma   90.00
#
_symmetry.space_group_name_H-M   'P 1'
#
loop_
_entity.id
_entity.type
_entity.pdbx_description
1 polymer ?
#
loop_
_entity_poly.entity_id
_entity_poly.type
_entity_poly.pdbx_seq_one_letter_code
_entity_poly.pdbx_strand_id
1 'polypeptide(L)'
;MALRVVGLDQPGVLEQWWDMARAKNLAQFEAALQRLQLPMFTVMYADRDGHIMHLFNGQVPIRREGDYEFWSGVIPGDTSKTLWTKYHAYQDLPRVVDPASSWLQNANDPPWTTTFPQALDPAKFPAYMAPQFMHFRAQRSARMLDEDPQISFEEMVQYKHSTRMELGDRLIADLILAARQYGNELARQAADVLEAWARQTQVDSSGVVLFAAWTQEVKFPEVFATPWQVDSPLTTPHGLARKVQLKL
;
A
#
# COMPACT_ATOMS: atom_id res chain seq x y z
N MET A 1 22.53 7.07 -22.23
CA MET A 1 21.44 6.41 -21.49
C MET A 1 20.52 5.75 -22.50
N ALA A 2 20.19 4.48 -22.32
CA ALA A 2 19.21 3.77 -23.16
C ALA A 2 18.03 3.35 -22.29
N LEU A 3 16.81 3.42 -22.83
CA LEU A 3 15.59 2.98 -22.17
C LEU A 3 15.06 1.74 -22.89
N ARG A 4 14.79 0.67 -22.14
CA ARG A 4 14.17 -0.55 -22.66
C ARG A 4 12.80 -0.73 -22.00
N VAL A 5 11.75 -0.58 -22.80
CA VAL A 5 10.35 -0.58 -22.32
C VAL A 5 9.73 -1.96 -22.55
N VAL A 6 8.98 -2.44 -21.56
CA VAL A 6 8.21 -3.69 -21.64
C VAL A 6 6.92 -3.48 -22.42
N GLY A 7 6.33 -4.56 -22.95
CA GLY A 7 4.98 -4.51 -23.53
C GLY A 7 4.83 -3.79 -24.87
N LEU A 8 5.93 -3.39 -25.52
CA LEU A 8 5.90 -2.77 -26.86
C LEU A 8 5.35 -3.72 -27.94
N ASP A 9 5.37 -5.02 -27.68
CA ASP A 9 4.91 -6.12 -28.52
C ASP A 9 3.54 -6.68 -28.07
N GLN A 10 2.79 -5.95 -27.24
CA GLN A 10 1.48 -6.36 -26.70
C GLN A 10 0.34 -5.49 -27.29
N PRO A 11 -0.13 -5.74 -28.52
CA PRO A 11 -1.12 -4.91 -29.17
C PRO A 11 -2.55 -5.10 -28.63
N GLY A 12 -2.80 -6.16 -27.85
CA GLY A 12 -4.14 -6.59 -27.44
C GLY A 12 -4.68 -5.92 -26.17
N VAL A 13 -4.08 -4.83 -25.69
CA VAL A 13 -4.48 -4.17 -24.42
C VAL A 13 -5.98 -3.86 -24.36
N LEU A 14 -6.50 -3.22 -25.41
CA LEU A 14 -7.91 -2.82 -25.48
C LEU A 14 -8.85 -4.02 -25.57
N GLU A 15 -8.46 -5.05 -26.32
CA GLU A 15 -9.23 -6.29 -26.45
C GLU A 15 -9.26 -7.06 -25.12
N GLN A 16 -8.13 -7.16 -24.42
CA GLN A 16 -8.07 -7.77 -23.09
C GLN A 16 -8.99 -7.02 -22.11
N TRP A 17 -8.96 -5.69 -22.06
CA TRP A 17 -9.88 -4.92 -21.21
C TRP A 17 -11.34 -5.16 -21.56
N TRP A 18 -11.67 -5.18 -22.85
CA TRP A 18 -13.03 -5.42 -23.31
C TRP A 18 -13.53 -6.82 -22.93
N ASP A 19 -12.69 -7.84 -23.06
CA ASP A 19 -13.05 -9.21 -22.68
C ASP A 19 -13.14 -9.42 -21.18
N MET A 20 -12.25 -8.78 -20.40
CA MET A 20 -12.37 -8.71 -18.94
C MET A 20 -13.71 -8.08 -18.53
N ALA A 21 -14.09 -6.95 -19.12
CA ALA A 21 -15.32 -6.24 -18.78
C ALA A 21 -16.60 -7.02 -19.16
N ARG A 22 -16.54 -7.91 -20.15
CA ARG A 22 -17.67 -8.72 -20.60
C ARG A 22 -17.75 -10.10 -19.95
N ALA A 23 -16.71 -10.53 -19.24
CA ALA A 23 -16.65 -11.81 -18.57
C ALA A 23 -17.89 -12.02 -17.67
N LYS A 24 -18.40 -13.25 -17.65
CA LYS A 24 -19.62 -13.62 -16.91
C LYS A 24 -19.36 -14.37 -15.61
N ASN A 25 -18.10 -14.71 -15.36
CA ASN A 25 -17.63 -15.42 -14.17
C ASN A 25 -16.11 -15.29 -14.07
N LEU A 26 -15.57 -15.68 -12.92
CA LEU A 26 -14.14 -15.62 -12.63
C LEU A 26 -13.29 -16.35 -13.68
N ALA A 27 -13.72 -17.54 -14.12
CA ALA A 27 -12.96 -18.33 -15.09
C ALA A 27 -12.78 -17.61 -16.44
N GLN A 28 -13.83 -16.96 -16.95
CA GLN A 28 -13.75 -16.15 -18.16
C GLN A 28 -12.90 -14.90 -17.97
N PHE A 29 -13.01 -14.25 -16.80
CA PHE A 29 -12.20 -13.08 -16.46
C PHE A 29 -10.71 -13.44 -16.40
N GLU A 30 -10.35 -14.52 -15.71
CA GLU A 30 -8.98 -15.02 -15.65
C GLU A 30 -8.44 -15.41 -17.03
N ALA A 31 -9.25 -16.08 -17.87
CA ALA A 31 -8.84 -16.44 -19.22
C ALA A 31 -8.50 -15.21 -20.08
N ALA A 32 -9.22 -14.10 -19.91
CA ALA A 32 -8.87 -12.83 -20.57
C ALA A 32 -7.61 -12.20 -19.94
N LEU A 33 -7.51 -12.21 -18.62
CA LEU A 33 -6.42 -11.59 -17.87
C LEU A 33 -5.06 -12.28 -18.09
N GLN A 34 -5.07 -13.61 -18.27
CA GLN A 34 -3.89 -14.46 -18.55
C GLN A 34 -3.16 -14.10 -19.85
N ARG A 35 -3.79 -13.34 -20.75
CA ARG A 35 -3.14 -12.84 -21.97
C ARG A 35 -2.03 -11.84 -21.70
N LEU A 36 -1.99 -11.25 -20.50
CA LEU A 36 -0.97 -10.29 -20.03
C LEU A 36 -0.65 -9.15 -21.00
N GLN A 37 -1.61 -8.73 -21.83
CA GLN A 37 -1.45 -7.57 -22.71
C GLN A 37 -1.28 -6.29 -21.90
N LEU A 38 -1.93 -6.21 -20.73
CA LEU A 38 -1.77 -5.09 -19.80
C LEU A 38 -0.36 -5.06 -19.19
N PRO A 39 0.47 -4.05 -19.51
CA PRO A 39 1.86 -4.04 -19.07
C PRO A 39 2.01 -3.74 -17.57
N MET A 40 0.97 -3.20 -16.93
CA MET A 40 0.94 -2.86 -15.50
C MET A 40 -0.50 -2.85 -14.96
N PHE A 41 -0.64 -2.43 -13.70
CA PHE A 41 -1.82 -2.33 -12.83
C PHE A 41 -2.00 -3.51 -11.88
N THR A 42 -2.33 -3.22 -10.63
CA THR A 42 -3.06 -4.17 -9.79
C THR A 42 -4.47 -4.31 -10.36
N VAL A 43 -4.92 -5.55 -10.60
CA VAL A 43 -6.27 -5.87 -11.07
C VAL A 43 -7.01 -6.59 -9.95
N MET A 44 -8.20 -6.08 -9.62
CA MET A 44 -9.10 -6.71 -8.65
C MET A 44 -10.42 -7.07 -9.32
N TYR A 45 -11.03 -8.16 -8.87
CA TYR A 45 -12.29 -8.69 -9.39
C TYR A 45 -13.23 -9.03 -8.23
N ALA A 46 -14.52 -8.87 -8.47
CA ALA A 46 -15.59 -9.35 -7.61
C ALA A 46 -16.80 -9.74 -8.48
N ASP A 47 -17.55 -10.77 -8.10
CA ASP A 47 -18.82 -11.12 -8.75
C ASP A 47 -19.96 -11.51 -7.81
N ARG A 48 -21.14 -11.71 -8.40
CA ARG A 48 -22.37 -12.07 -7.69
C ARG A 48 -22.38 -13.49 -7.12
N ASP A 49 -21.48 -14.35 -7.58
CA ASP A 49 -21.35 -15.73 -7.10
C ASP A 49 -20.44 -15.78 -5.86
N GLY A 50 -19.90 -14.63 -5.45
CA GLY A 50 -19.13 -14.45 -4.22
C GLY A 50 -17.62 -14.54 -4.43
N HIS A 51 -17.15 -14.61 -5.68
CA HIS A 51 -15.72 -14.69 -5.95
C HIS A 51 -15.06 -13.32 -5.87
N ILE A 52 -13.90 -13.26 -5.22
CA ILE A 52 -13.01 -12.09 -5.22
C ILE A 52 -11.59 -12.49 -5.59
N MET A 53 -10.91 -11.62 -6.32
CA MET A 53 -9.54 -11.86 -6.76
C MET A 53 -8.71 -10.59 -6.76
N HIS A 54 -7.43 -10.75 -6.43
CA HIS A 54 -6.37 -9.75 -6.59
C HIS A 54 -5.25 -10.34 -7.45
N LEU A 55 -4.77 -9.58 -8.42
CA LEU A 55 -3.56 -9.87 -9.19
C LEU A 55 -2.66 -8.64 -9.24
N PHE A 56 -1.40 -8.82 -8.84
CA PHE A 56 -0.34 -7.87 -9.14
C PHE A 56 0.09 -8.05 -10.60
N ASN A 57 -0.71 -7.50 -11.52
CA ASN A 57 -0.56 -7.72 -12.96
C ASN A 57 0.54 -6.83 -13.56
N GLY A 58 1.29 -7.41 -14.49
CA GLY A 58 2.16 -6.64 -15.37
C GLY A 58 3.09 -7.49 -16.22
N GLN A 59 3.75 -6.84 -17.16
CA GLN A 59 4.83 -7.41 -17.95
C GLN A 59 6.15 -7.31 -17.17
N VAL A 60 6.37 -8.25 -16.25
CA VAL A 60 7.56 -8.26 -15.38
C VAL A 60 8.70 -9.04 -16.06
N PRO A 61 9.84 -8.42 -16.40
CA PRO A 61 10.95 -9.14 -17.02
C PRO A 61 11.56 -10.19 -16.09
N ILE A 62 11.91 -11.35 -16.65
CA ILE A 62 12.71 -12.36 -15.94
C ILE A 62 14.15 -11.88 -15.88
N ARG A 63 14.66 -11.69 -14.67
CA ARG A 63 16.00 -11.19 -14.37
C ARG A 63 16.80 -12.26 -13.63
N ARG A 64 18.10 -12.36 -13.92
CA ARG A 64 18.99 -13.37 -13.32
C ARG A 64 19.57 -12.95 -11.97
N GLU A 65 19.68 -11.65 -11.73
CA GLU A 65 20.25 -11.04 -10.53
C GLU A 65 19.61 -9.68 -10.27
N GLY A 66 19.90 -9.09 -9.12
CA GLY A 66 19.38 -7.78 -8.70
C GLY A 66 17.97 -7.86 -8.09
N ASP A 67 17.72 -6.98 -7.13
CA ASP A 67 16.44 -6.80 -6.47
C ASP A 67 15.64 -5.64 -7.08
N TYR A 68 14.50 -5.30 -6.47
CA TYR A 68 13.65 -4.23 -6.97
C TYR A 68 14.37 -2.87 -7.03
N GLU A 69 15.21 -2.55 -6.05
CA GLU A 69 15.93 -1.28 -5.99
C GLU A 69 16.98 -1.18 -7.09
N PHE A 70 17.79 -2.23 -7.28
CA PHE A 70 18.77 -2.30 -8.36
C PHE A 70 18.12 -2.01 -9.72
N TRP A 71 17.00 -2.66 -10.02
CA TRP A 71 16.31 -2.51 -11.30
C TRP A 71 15.47 -1.24 -11.44
N SER A 72 15.23 -0.50 -10.35
CA SER A 72 14.55 0.80 -10.37
C SER A 72 15.50 1.96 -10.67
N GLY A 73 16.81 1.73 -10.58
CA GLY A 73 17.86 2.71 -10.84
C GLY A 73 18.45 2.65 -12.26
N VAL A 74 19.54 3.40 -12.45
CA VAL A 74 20.38 3.29 -13.64
C VAL A 74 21.30 2.08 -13.47
N ILE A 75 21.15 1.09 -14.34
CA ILE A 75 21.91 -0.16 -14.32
C ILE A 75 22.98 -0.20 -15.42
N PRO A 76 23.99 -1.09 -15.32
CA PRO A 76 24.98 -1.28 -16.38
C PRO A 76 24.33 -1.60 -17.74
N GLY A 77 24.66 -0.81 -18.77
CA GLY A 77 24.14 -0.95 -20.13
C GLY A 77 25.16 -1.50 -21.13
N ASP A 78 26.34 -1.88 -20.66
CA ASP A 78 27.50 -2.38 -21.40
C ASP A 78 27.67 -3.91 -21.29
N THR A 79 26.68 -4.61 -20.73
CA THR A 79 26.71 -6.05 -20.50
C THR A 79 25.42 -6.73 -20.93
N SER A 80 25.50 -7.99 -21.38
CA SER A 80 24.32 -8.80 -21.67
C SER A 80 23.63 -9.35 -20.40
N LYS A 81 24.28 -9.27 -19.23
CA LYS A 81 23.71 -9.72 -17.95
C LYS A 81 22.44 -8.97 -17.56
N THR A 82 22.37 -7.68 -17.87
CA THR A 82 21.23 -6.80 -17.58
C THR A 82 20.20 -6.75 -18.73
N LEU A 83 20.47 -7.43 -19.85
CA LEU A 83 19.59 -7.46 -21.01
C LEU A 83 18.58 -8.61 -20.89
N TRP A 84 17.39 -8.30 -20.37
CA TRP A 84 16.28 -9.24 -20.31
C TRP A 84 15.59 -9.43 -21.67
N THR A 85 15.09 -10.66 -21.90
CA THR A 85 14.42 -11.06 -23.16
C THR A 85 13.16 -11.90 -22.94
N LYS A 86 12.80 -12.20 -21.69
CA LYS A 86 11.62 -12.98 -21.31
C LYS A 86 10.86 -12.26 -20.21
N TYR A 87 9.59 -12.60 -20.07
CA TYR A 87 8.69 -12.09 -19.05
C TYR A 87 8.11 -13.23 -18.22
N HIS A 88 7.77 -12.93 -16.97
CA HIS A 88 7.02 -13.83 -16.09
C HIS A 88 5.65 -14.14 -16.69
N ALA A 89 5.23 -15.38 -16.59
CA ALA A 89 3.89 -15.79 -17.00
C ALA A 89 2.88 -15.50 -15.89
N TYR A 90 1.58 -15.61 -16.19
CA TYR A 90 0.51 -15.27 -15.26
C TYR A 90 0.62 -16.01 -13.92
N GLN A 91 1.00 -17.28 -13.94
CA GLN A 91 1.15 -18.11 -12.74
C GLN A 91 2.33 -17.71 -11.84
N ASP A 92 3.29 -16.93 -12.36
CA ASP A 92 4.46 -16.48 -11.62
C ASP A 92 4.18 -15.17 -10.84
N LEU A 93 3.04 -14.51 -11.11
CA LEU A 93 2.68 -13.22 -10.53
C LEU A 93 1.95 -13.38 -9.18
N PRO A 94 2.15 -12.44 -8.22
CA PRO A 94 1.42 -12.45 -6.96
C PRO A 94 -0.10 -12.36 -7.17
N ARG A 95 -0.81 -13.43 -6.79
CA ARG A 95 -2.25 -13.59 -7.01
C ARG A 95 -2.92 -14.21 -5.79
N VAL A 96 -4.10 -13.71 -5.45
CA VAL A 96 -4.97 -14.25 -4.40
C VAL A 96 -6.39 -14.36 -4.94
N VAL A 97 -7.04 -15.49 -4.72
CA VAL A 97 -8.43 -15.78 -5.08
C VAL A 97 -9.11 -16.32 -3.84
N ASP A 98 -10.29 -15.78 -3.51
CA ASP A 98 -11.15 -16.23 -2.40
C ASP A 98 -10.38 -16.52 -1.10
N PRO A 99 -9.66 -15.53 -0.54
CA PRO A 99 -8.92 -15.72 0.71
C PRO A 99 -9.89 -16.03 1.87
N ALA A 100 -9.39 -16.75 2.89
CA ALA A 100 -10.18 -17.10 4.08
C ALA A 100 -10.72 -15.89 4.86
N SER A 101 -10.08 -14.72 4.72
CA SER A 101 -10.50 -13.44 5.28
C SER A 101 -11.77 -12.88 4.66
N SER A 102 -12.15 -13.36 3.45
CA SER A 102 -13.28 -12.85 2.66
C SER A 102 -13.16 -11.38 2.21
N TRP A 103 -11.97 -10.79 2.26
CA TRP A 103 -11.73 -9.45 1.76
C TRP A 103 -10.37 -9.33 1.08
N LEU A 104 -10.27 -8.39 0.14
CA LEU A 104 -9.05 -8.02 -0.55
C LEU A 104 -8.98 -6.49 -0.65
N GLN A 105 -7.78 -5.93 -0.56
CA GLN A 105 -7.54 -4.50 -0.73
C GLN A 105 -6.26 -4.22 -1.52
N ASN A 106 -6.21 -3.06 -2.16
CA ASN A 106 -4.97 -2.44 -2.57
C ASN A 106 -5.13 -0.92 -2.58
N ALA A 107 -4.22 -0.22 -1.92
CA ALA A 107 -4.17 1.24 -1.89
C ALA A 107 -2.78 1.72 -2.35
N ASN A 108 -2.29 1.11 -3.43
CA ASN A 108 -0.97 1.33 -4.04
C ASN A 108 0.22 0.82 -3.21
N ASP A 109 -0.04 0.11 -2.13
CA ASP A 109 0.96 -0.73 -1.47
C ASP A 109 1.33 -1.94 -2.35
N PRO A 110 2.56 -2.47 -2.20
CA PRO A 110 2.95 -3.78 -2.71
C PRO A 110 1.94 -4.88 -2.38
N PRO A 111 1.93 -6.01 -3.13
CA PRO A 111 0.84 -6.99 -3.07
C PRO A 111 0.80 -7.81 -1.77
N TRP A 112 1.81 -7.69 -0.92
CA TRP A 112 2.04 -8.53 0.26
C TRP A 112 0.98 -8.36 1.36
N THR A 113 0.27 -7.23 1.36
CA THR A 113 -0.73 -6.86 2.37
C THR A 113 -2.12 -6.69 1.76
N THR A 114 -2.41 -7.42 0.68
CA THR A 114 -3.74 -7.39 0.03
C THR A 114 -4.84 -8.00 0.90
N THR A 115 -4.49 -8.83 1.88
CA THR A 115 -5.40 -9.40 2.89
C THR A 115 -4.65 -9.78 4.15
N PHE A 116 -5.36 -9.93 5.28
CA PHE A 116 -4.85 -10.52 6.52
C PHE A 116 -5.66 -11.73 7.01
N PRO A 117 -5.03 -12.77 7.58
CA PRO A 117 -3.59 -13.05 7.56
C PRO A 117 -3.04 -13.06 6.13
N GLN A 118 -1.75 -12.72 5.97
CA GLN A 118 -1.16 -12.56 4.64
C GLN A 118 -1.28 -13.85 3.83
N ALA A 119 -1.88 -13.75 2.65
CA ALA A 119 -2.03 -14.88 1.72
C ALA A 119 -0.79 -15.08 0.83
N LEU A 120 0.07 -14.07 0.72
CA LEU A 120 1.27 -14.06 -0.12
C LEU A 120 2.52 -14.00 0.76
N ASP A 121 3.47 -14.87 0.46
CA ASP A 121 4.81 -14.88 1.08
C ASP A 121 5.80 -14.26 0.08
N PRO A 122 6.37 -13.06 0.36
CA PRO A 122 7.32 -12.41 -0.52
C PRO A 122 8.54 -13.28 -0.85
N ALA A 123 8.95 -14.19 0.05
CA ALA A 123 10.10 -15.07 -0.16
C ALA A 123 9.87 -16.12 -1.27
N LYS A 124 8.62 -16.34 -1.69
CA LYS A 124 8.26 -17.24 -2.79
C LYS A 124 8.32 -16.57 -4.16
N PHE A 125 8.58 -15.26 -4.22
CA PHE A 125 8.68 -14.50 -5.46
C PHE A 125 10.11 -13.97 -5.64
N PRO A 126 10.55 -13.70 -6.88
CA PRO A 126 11.84 -13.05 -7.11
C PRO A 126 11.91 -11.68 -6.39
N ALA A 127 13.06 -11.35 -5.81
CA ALA A 127 13.25 -10.10 -5.05
C ALA A 127 13.02 -8.81 -5.86
N TYR A 128 12.98 -8.90 -7.19
CA TYR A 128 12.67 -7.80 -8.10
C TYR A 128 11.18 -7.67 -8.45
N MET A 129 10.31 -8.55 -7.92
CA MET A 129 8.89 -8.60 -8.26
C MET A 129 8.15 -7.35 -7.77
N ALA A 130 8.28 -7.04 -6.49
CA ALA A 130 7.72 -5.85 -5.88
C ALA A 130 8.54 -5.46 -4.63
N PRO A 131 8.59 -4.17 -4.26
CA PRO A 131 9.24 -3.73 -3.03
C PRO A 131 8.42 -4.16 -1.82
N GLN A 132 8.96 -4.00 -0.60
CA GLN A 132 8.25 -4.35 0.64
C GLN A 132 8.06 -3.11 1.51
N PHE A 133 6.86 -2.54 1.49
CA PHE A 133 6.43 -1.44 2.35
C PHE A 133 4.89 -1.43 2.45
N MET A 134 4.32 -0.67 3.37
CA MET A 134 2.88 -0.39 3.39
C MET A 134 2.63 1.05 3.83
N HIS A 135 1.95 1.84 3.01
CA HIS A 135 1.63 3.23 3.34
C HIS A 135 0.49 3.34 4.34
N PHE A 136 0.41 4.45 5.08
CA PHE A 136 -0.67 4.71 6.03
C PHE A 136 -2.08 4.63 5.43
N ARG A 137 -2.26 5.05 4.18
CA ARG A 137 -3.55 4.91 3.48
C ARG A 137 -3.93 3.45 3.25
N ALA A 138 -2.96 2.59 2.92
CA ALA A 138 -3.19 1.16 2.81
C ALA A 138 -3.45 0.50 4.16
N GLN A 139 -2.72 0.91 5.20
CA GLN A 139 -2.95 0.42 6.56
C GLN A 139 -4.38 0.77 7.01
N ARG A 140 -4.87 1.98 6.74
CA ARG A 140 -6.27 2.36 7.01
C ARG A 140 -7.28 1.57 6.16
N SER A 141 -6.98 1.36 4.88
CA SER A 141 -7.79 0.53 3.97
C SER A 141 -7.99 -0.87 4.52
N ALA A 142 -6.90 -1.56 4.88
CA ALA A 142 -6.95 -2.88 5.47
C ALA A 142 -7.65 -2.91 6.83
N ARG A 143 -7.39 -1.95 7.73
CA ARG A 143 -8.06 -1.87 9.03
C ARG A 143 -9.58 -1.78 8.91
N MET A 144 -10.11 -1.00 7.97
CA MET A 144 -11.57 -0.90 7.77
C MET A 144 -12.20 -2.24 7.36
N LEU A 145 -11.45 -3.10 6.68
CA LEU A 145 -11.92 -4.43 6.25
C LEU A 145 -11.67 -5.52 7.30
N ASP A 146 -10.62 -5.37 8.11
CA ASP A 146 -10.21 -6.34 9.13
C ASP A 146 -10.98 -6.15 10.46
N GLU A 147 -11.28 -4.90 10.82
CA GLU A 147 -11.93 -4.54 12.10
C GLU A 147 -13.45 -4.72 12.06
N ASP A 148 -14.04 -4.91 10.88
CA ASP A 148 -15.49 -5.06 10.66
C ASP A 148 -15.79 -6.33 9.85
N PRO A 149 -16.33 -7.38 10.49
CA PRO A 149 -16.59 -8.66 9.81
C PRO A 149 -17.85 -8.63 8.92
N GLN A 150 -18.68 -7.58 8.97
CA GLN A 150 -19.94 -7.54 8.23
C GLN A 150 -20.28 -6.13 7.76
N ILE A 151 -19.66 -5.74 6.66
CA ILE A 151 -19.81 -4.41 6.07
C ILE A 151 -21.09 -4.33 5.23
N SER A 152 -22.03 -3.47 5.64
CA SER A 152 -23.17 -3.07 4.81
C SER A 152 -22.75 -2.18 3.63
N PHE A 153 -23.64 -1.99 2.66
CA PHE A 153 -23.37 -1.06 1.55
C PHE A 153 -23.24 0.38 2.06
N GLU A 154 -24.06 0.78 3.02
CA GLU A 154 -24.03 2.09 3.65
C GLU A 154 -22.69 2.33 4.36
N GLU A 155 -22.20 1.35 5.12
CA GLU A 155 -20.88 1.40 5.77
C GLU A 155 -19.76 1.43 4.72
N MET A 156 -19.84 0.65 3.65
CA MET A 156 -18.86 0.70 2.55
C MET A 156 -18.74 2.11 1.97
N VAL A 157 -19.86 2.78 1.71
CA VAL A 157 -19.88 4.17 1.22
C VAL A 157 -19.24 5.10 2.25
N GLN A 158 -19.55 4.95 3.54
CA GLN A 158 -18.93 5.75 4.61
C GLN A 158 -17.41 5.52 4.70
N TYR A 159 -16.96 4.27 4.66
CA TYR A 159 -15.55 3.89 4.72
C TYR A 159 -14.77 4.45 3.53
N LYS A 160 -15.38 4.48 2.34
CA LYS A 160 -14.79 5.10 1.16
C LYS A 160 -14.50 6.60 1.36
N HIS A 161 -15.29 7.27 2.19
CA HIS A 161 -15.13 8.68 2.54
C HIS A 161 -14.37 8.91 3.87
N SER A 162 -13.76 7.87 4.45
CA SER A 162 -12.99 7.99 5.68
C SER A 162 -11.88 9.05 5.57
N THR A 163 -11.88 9.98 6.52
CA THR A 163 -10.88 11.04 6.68
C THR A 163 -9.93 10.78 7.85
N ARG A 164 -9.97 9.58 8.44
CA ARG A 164 -9.13 9.22 9.59
C ARG A 164 -7.65 9.21 9.19
N MET A 165 -6.83 9.93 9.96
CA MET A 165 -5.38 9.96 9.76
C MET A 165 -4.69 8.87 10.57
N GLU A 166 -4.38 7.75 9.90
CA GLU A 166 -3.62 6.63 10.50
C GLU A 166 -2.27 7.10 11.10
N LEU A 167 -1.61 8.09 10.51
CA LEU A 167 -0.39 8.70 11.06
C LEU A 167 -0.64 9.33 12.44
N GLY A 168 -1.79 9.98 12.63
CA GLY A 168 -2.19 10.56 13.90
C GLY A 168 -2.32 9.50 15.00
N ASP A 169 -2.88 8.35 14.63
CA ASP A 169 -2.99 7.18 15.54
C ASP A 169 -1.63 6.63 15.98
N ARG A 170 -0.54 6.90 15.27
CA ARG A 170 0.81 6.44 15.63
C ARG A 170 1.59 7.36 16.55
N LEU A 171 1.26 8.65 16.56
CA LEU A 171 2.15 9.69 17.10
C LEU A 171 1.51 10.61 18.12
N ILE A 172 0.20 10.86 18.04
CA ILE A 172 -0.44 11.93 18.82
C ILE A 172 -0.31 11.70 20.33
N ALA A 173 -0.48 10.46 20.80
CA ALA A 173 -0.37 10.16 22.23
C ALA A 173 1.01 10.55 22.78
N ASP A 174 2.08 10.09 22.13
CA ASP A 174 3.45 10.42 22.54
C ASP A 174 3.79 11.91 22.34
N LEU A 175 3.25 12.53 21.30
CA LEU A 175 3.44 13.96 21.02
C LEU A 175 2.80 14.83 22.10
N ILE A 176 1.58 14.52 22.53
CA ILE A 176 0.89 15.19 23.63
C ILE A 176 1.70 15.06 24.93
N LEU A 177 2.15 13.83 25.25
CA LEU A 177 2.95 13.58 26.45
C LEU A 177 4.25 14.39 26.44
N ALA A 178 4.98 14.37 25.33
CA ALA A 178 6.22 15.11 25.19
C ALA A 178 6.02 16.63 25.27
N ALA A 179 5.00 17.17 24.59
CA ALA A 179 4.67 18.59 24.65
C ALA A 179 4.29 19.06 26.06
N ARG A 180 3.58 18.22 26.84
CA ARG A 180 3.24 18.52 28.23
C ARG A 180 4.45 18.49 29.15
N GLN A 181 5.33 17.51 28.96
CA GLN A 181 6.49 17.28 29.83
C GLN A 181 7.65 18.26 29.56
N TYR A 182 7.98 18.49 28.28
CA TYR A 182 9.19 19.21 27.88
C TYR A 182 8.90 20.59 27.27
N GLY A 183 7.70 20.78 26.73
CA GLY A 183 7.34 21.99 26.01
C GLY A 183 7.09 23.22 26.88
N ASN A 184 7.14 24.39 26.22
CA ASN A 184 6.74 25.66 26.79
C ASN A 184 5.20 25.80 26.88
N GLU A 185 4.70 26.94 27.36
CA GLU A 185 3.26 27.17 27.51
C GLU A 185 2.47 27.02 26.20
N LEU A 186 3.03 27.48 25.08
CA LEU A 186 2.40 27.33 23.77
C LEU A 186 2.32 25.86 23.34
N ALA A 187 3.37 25.06 23.63
CA ALA A 187 3.37 23.62 23.34
C ALA A 187 2.32 22.88 24.19
N ARG A 188 2.09 23.29 25.44
CA ARG A 188 1.03 22.70 26.29
C ARG A 188 -0.36 23.01 25.74
N GLN A 189 -0.61 24.25 25.31
CA GLN A 189 -1.87 24.63 24.64
C GLN A 189 -2.06 23.87 23.32
N ALA A 190 -1.00 23.68 22.54
CA ALA A 190 -1.02 22.83 21.34
C ALA A 190 -1.37 21.37 21.67
N ALA A 191 -0.89 20.85 22.80
CA ALA A 191 -1.22 19.50 23.26
C ALA A 191 -2.72 19.36 23.56
N ASP A 192 -3.37 20.39 24.14
CA ASP A 192 -4.82 20.38 24.41
C ASP A 192 -5.63 20.36 23.11
N VAL A 193 -5.20 21.09 22.08
CA VAL A 193 -5.83 21.06 20.74
C VAL A 193 -5.71 19.67 20.11
N LEU A 194 -4.54 19.03 20.22
CA LEU A 194 -4.31 17.68 19.69
C LEU A 194 -5.06 16.61 20.49
N GLU A 195 -5.23 16.77 21.80
CA GLU A 195 -5.99 15.86 22.66
C GLU A 195 -7.48 15.86 22.29
N ALA A 196 -8.04 17.05 22.01
CA ALA A 196 -9.43 17.19 21.55
C ALA A 196 -9.65 16.73 20.10
N TRP A 197 -8.60 16.51 19.31
CA TRP A 197 -8.72 16.18 17.91
C TRP A 197 -9.12 14.72 17.70
N ALA A 198 -10.25 14.50 17.02
CA ALA A 198 -10.72 13.19 16.60
C ALA A 198 -9.85 12.52 15.51
N ARG A 199 -8.67 13.07 15.20
CA ARG A 199 -7.70 12.52 14.23
C ARG A 199 -8.28 12.36 12.81
N GLN A 200 -9.28 13.17 12.48
CA GLN A 200 -9.96 13.21 11.19
C GLN A 200 -9.74 14.56 10.51
N THR A 201 -9.73 14.57 9.18
CA THR A 201 -9.52 15.79 8.38
C THR A 201 -10.85 16.47 8.02
N GLN A 202 -11.73 16.67 9.00
CA GLN A 202 -12.98 17.41 8.82
C GLN A 202 -12.72 18.91 8.60
N VAL A 203 -13.64 19.59 7.92
CA VAL A 203 -13.49 21.00 7.49
C VAL A 203 -13.31 22.00 8.63
N ASP A 204 -13.81 21.68 9.81
CA ASP A 204 -13.78 22.49 11.04
C ASP A 204 -12.68 22.04 12.03
N SER A 205 -11.78 21.16 11.59
CA SER A 205 -10.77 20.58 12.48
C SER A 205 -9.56 21.50 12.65
N SER A 206 -9.42 22.14 13.81
CA SER A 206 -8.17 22.84 14.17
C SER A 206 -7.00 21.87 14.39
N GLY A 207 -7.29 20.67 14.90
CA GLY A 207 -6.28 19.66 15.21
C GLY A 207 -5.52 19.16 13.99
N VAL A 208 -6.19 18.97 12.84
CA VAL A 208 -5.52 18.56 11.60
C VAL A 208 -4.55 19.63 11.11
N VAL A 209 -4.91 20.92 11.21
CA VAL A 209 -4.05 22.01 10.75
C VAL A 209 -2.76 22.04 11.57
N LEU A 210 -2.89 21.95 12.89
CA LEU A 210 -1.75 21.92 13.80
C LEU A 210 -0.88 20.68 13.58
N PHE A 211 -1.48 19.49 13.47
CA PHE A 211 -0.73 18.26 13.25
C PHE A 211 -0.04 18.25 11.89
N ALA A 212 -0.71 18.71 10.83
CA ALA A 212 -0.12 18.81 9.50
C ALA A 212 1.07 19.77 9.48
N ALA A 213 0.97 20.95 10.13
CA ALA A 213 2.09 21.87 10.27
C ALA A 213 3.27 21.21 11.00
N TRP A 214 3.00 20.51 12.11
CA TRP A 214 4.04 19.76 12.82
C TRP A 214 4.70 18.68 11.94
N THR A 215 3.94 17.96 11.11
CA THR A 215 4.50 16.94 10.21
C THR A 215 5.45 17.51 9.16
N GLN A 216 5.36 18.81 8.83
CA GLN A 216 6.29 19.47 7.91
C GLN A 216 7.64 19.78 8.56
N GLU A 217 7.68 19.91 9.89
CA GLU A 217 8.88 20.24 10.66
C GLU A 217 9.68 19.00 11.10
N VAL A 218 9.08 17.80 11.03
CA VAL A 218 9.75 16.55 11.40
C VAL A 218 10.26 15.79 10.18
N LYS A 219 11.34 15.02 10.39
CA LYS A 219 11.92 14.17 9.35
C LYS A 219 11.34 12.76 9.43
N PHE A 220 10.73 12.32 8.35
CA PHE A 220 10.33 10.93 8.16
C PHE A 220 11.43 10.13 7.45
N PRO A 221 11.65 8.84 7.78
CA PRO A 221 10.96 8.06 8.81
C PRO A 221 11.54 8.23 10.24
N GLU A 222 12.55 9.07 10.41
CA GLU A 222 13.31 9.25 11.66
C GLU A 222 12.50 9.68 12.89
N VAL A 223 11.29 10.21 12.68
CA VAL A 223 10.37 10.61 13.74
C VAL A 223 9.87 9.41 14.56
N PHE A 224 9.84 8.21 13.98
CA PHE A 224 9.31 7.04 14.65
C PHE A 224 10.32 6.40 15.60
N ALA A 225 9.86 6.02 16.79
CA ALA A 225 10.65 5.21 17.71
C ALA A 225 10.82 3.78 17.18
N THR A 226 9.77 3.24 16.54
CA THR A 226 9.78 1.93 15.90
C THR A 226 9.56 2.10 14.39
N PRO A 227 10.52 1.68 13.54
CA PRO A 227 10.34 1.73 12.09
C PRO A 227 9.26 0.74 11.62
N TRP A 228 8.81 0.89 10.38
CA TRP A 228 7.88 -0.06 9.77
C TRP A 228 8.52 -1.43 9.64
N GLN A 229 7.77 -2.49 9.94
CA GLN A 229 8.22 -3.87 9.90
C GLN A 229 7.23 -4.71 9.09
N VAL A 230 7.77 -5.57 8.22
CA VAL A 230 6.97 -6.45 7.36
C VAL A 230 6.08 -7.41 8.15
N ASP A 231 6.56 -7.88 9.31
CA ASP A 231 5.85 -8.81 10.20
C ASP A 231 4.82 -8.10 11.12
N SER A 232 4.74 -6.77 11.05
CA SER A 232 3.80 -5.97 11.84
C SER A 232 3.25 -4.80 11.03
N PRO A 233 2.66 -5.06 9.84
CA PRO A 233 2.44 -4.03 8.83
C PRO A 233 1.31 -3.06 9.19
N LEU A 234 0.38 -3.48 10.07
CA LEU A 234 -0.74 -2.67 10.54
C LEU A 234 -0.43 -1.89 11.82
N THR A 235 0.59 -2.28 12.58
CA THR A 235 0.90 -1.68 13.90
C THR A 235 2.19 -0.86 13.88
N THR A 236 3.01 -0.99 12.83
CA THR A 236 4.23 -0.20 12.64
C THR A 236 4.13 0.67 11.37
N PRO A 237 4.92 1.75 11.24
CA PRO A 237 5.78 2.33 12.27
C PRO A 237 4.94 2.93 13.41
N HIS A 238 5.55 3.12 14.57
CA HIS A 238 4.84 3.56 15.78
C HIS A 238 5.74 4.31 16.74
N GLY A 239 5.12 5.19 17.53
CA GLY A 239 5.72 5.91 18.64
C GLY A 239 6.63 7.06 18.20
N LEU A 240 6.81 8.04 19.08
CA LEU A 240 7.64 9.21 18.82
C LEU A 240 9.07 8.98 19.33
N ALA A 241 10.07 9.12 18.47
CA ALA A 241 11.47 8.93 18.85
C ALA A 241 11.92 9.91 19.93
N ARG A 242 12.68 9.44 20.93
CA ARG A 242 13.17 10.26 22.07
C ARG A 242 13.91 11.54 21.64
N LYS A 243 14.70 11.46 20.56
CA LYS A 243 15.41 12.62 20.00
C LYS A 243 14.48 13.74 19.52
N VAL A 244 13.25 13.41 19.14
CA VAL A 244 12.22 14.35 18.73
C VAL A 244 11.49 14.89 19.95
N GLN A 245 11.18 14.03 20.93
CA GLN A 245 10.53 14.43 22.18
C GLN A 245 11.31 15.55 22.91
N LEU A 246 12.64 15.48 22.92
CA LEU A 246 13.51 16.47 23.59
C LEU A 246 13.64 17.82 22.86
N LYS A 247 13.06 17.96 21.67
CA LYS A 247 13.13 19.19 20.86
C LYS A 247 11.82 20.00 20.87
N LEU A 248 10.79 19.48 21.53
CA LEU A 248 9.48 20.13 21.72
C LEU A 248 9.53 21.07 22.92
#